data_AF-A0A954VWB0-F1
#
_entry.id   AF-A0A954VWB0-F1
#
_cell.length_a   1.000
_cell.length_b   1.000
_cell.length_c   1.000
_cell.angle_alpha   90.00
_cell.angle_beta   90.00
_cell.angle_gamma   90.00
#
_symmetry.space_group_name_H-M   'P 1'
#
loop_
_entity.id
_entity.type
_entity.pdbx_description
1 polymer ?
#
loop_
_entity_poly.entity_id
_entity_poly.type
_entity_poly.pdbx_seq_one_letter_code
_entity_poly.pdbx_strand_id
1 'polypeptide(L)'
;MVLLSQGIAGWFAAFSVAADSPNILVILADDMGFGDVQALNPDSKIPTPNLNALSKSGMTFSDAHSPSAVCTPTRYGLLTG
;
A
#
# COMPACT_ATOMS: atom_id res chain seq x y z
N MET A 1 7.97 -33.45 39.57
CA MET A 1 6.85 -34.36 39.23
C MET A 1 5.76 -34.05 40.24
N VAL A 2 4.83 -33.13 39.99
CA VAL A 2 3.87 -33.08 38.88
C VAL A 2 3.79 -31.67 38.28
N LEU A 3 3.59 -31.62 36.96
CA LEU A 3 3.47 -30.44 36.10
C LEU A 3 2.34 -29.51 36.55
N LEU A 4 2.57 -28.19 36.54
CA LEU A 4 1.50 -27.19 36.52
C LEU A 4 1.71 -26.17 35.40
N SER A 5 0.71 -26.20 34.51
CA SER A 5 0.22 -25.16 33.60
C SER A 5 1.19 -24.56 32.59
N GLN A 6 1.25 -25.21 31.42
CA GLN A 6 1.42 -24.51 30.14
C GLN A 6 0.29 -23.48 30.00
N GLY A 7 0.56 -22.23 30.36
CA GLY A 7 -0.29 -21.10 30.01
C GLY A 7 -0.07 -20.81 28.53
N ILE A 8 -0.81 -21.52 27.68
CA ILE A 8 -0.93 -21.18 26.26
C ILE A 8 -1.64 -19.83 26.22
N ALA A 9 -0.86 -18.74 26.33
CA ALA A 9 -1.31 -17.41 25.98
C ALA A 9 -1.57 -17.46 24.47
N GLY A 10 -2.79 -17.85 24.12
CA GLY A 10 -3.25 -17.94 22.75
C GLY A 10 -3.09 -16.58 22.10
N TRP A 11 -2.13 -16.47 21.19
CA TRP A 11 -2.06 -15.37 20.24
C TRP A 11 -3.25 -15.54 19.30
N PHE A 12 -4.41 -15.04 19.70
CA PHE A 12 -5.53 -14.89 18.77
C PHE A 12 -5.20 -13.70 17.86
N ALA A 13 -4.66 -14.00 16.68
CA ALA A 13 -4.62 -13.04 15.60
C ALA A 13 -6.06 -12.69 15.22
N ALA A 14 -6.45 -11.42 15.38
CA ALA A 14 -7.74 -10.93 14.92
C ALA A 14 -7.74 -10.92 13.39
N PHE A 15 -8.43 -11.89 12.78
CA PHE A 15 -8.72 -11.83 11.35
C PHE A 15 -9.89 -10.86 11.14
N SER A 16 -9.59 -9.71 10.53
CA SER A 16 -10.61 -8.78 10.06
C SER A 16 -11.33 -9.42 8.88
N VAL A 17 -12.64 -9.63 9.01
CA VAL A 17 -13.49 -10.03 7.88
C VAL A 17 -13.51 -8.87 6.90
N ALA A 18 -13.05 -9.11 5.67
CA ALA A 18 -13.20 -8.14 4.59
C ALA A 18 -14.69 -7.91 4.34
N ALA A 19 -15.12 -6.65 4.24
CA ALA A 19 -16.52 -6.34 3.93
C ALA A 19 -16.91 -7.00 2.59
N ASP A 20 -18.13 -7.56 2.52
CA ASP A 20 -18.65 -8.22 1.32
C ASP A 20 -18.66 -7.31 0.08
N SER A 21 -18.57 -6.00 0.28
CA SER A 21 -18.43 -4.99 -0.76
C SER A 21 -17.52 -3.87 -0.27
N PRO A 22 -16.19 -3.97 -0.44
CA PRO A 22 -15.29 -2.93 0.00
C PRO A 22 -15.48 -1.67 -0.87
N ASN A 23 -15.36 -0.50 -0.25
CA ASN A 23 -15.25 0.74 -1.01
C ASN A 23 -13.85 0.80 -1.64
N ILE A 24 -13.79 1.10 -2.94
CA ILE A 24 -12.54 1.24 -3.68
C ILE A 24 -12.28 2.73 -3.91
N LEU A 25 -11.16 3.24 -3.40
CA LEU A 25 -10.68 4.61 -3.63
C LEU A 25 -9.40 4.55 -4.46
N VAL A 26 -9.43 5.12 -5.66
CA VAL A 26 -8.25 5.28 -6.52
C VAL A 26 -7.72 6.70 -6.39
N ILE A 27 -6.50 6.84 -5.88
CA ILE A 27 -5.78 8.12 -5.82
C ILE A 27 -4.75 8.13 -6.96
N LEU A 28 -5.01 8.90 -8.01
CA LEU A 28 -4.10 9.07 -9.14
C LEU A 28 -3.39 10.42 -9.02
N ALA A 29 -2.07 10.40 -8.79
CA ALA A 29 -1.25 11.60 -8.79
C ALA A 29 -0.78 11.96 -10.21
N ASP A 30 -0.76 13.25 -10.54
CA ASP A 30 -0.29 13.76 -11.84
C ASP A 30 1.21 14.08 -11.76
N ASP A 31 1.98 13.66 -12.76
CA ASP A 31 3.42 13.91 -12.90
C ASP A 31 4.30 13.56 -11.67
N MET A 32 3.83 12.65 -10.80
CA MET A 32 4.60 12.17 -9.65
C MET A 32 5.65 11.15 -10.10
N GLY A 33 6.92 11.43 -9.83
CA GLY A 33 8.02 10.54 -10.10
C GLY A 33 8.18 9.45 -9.04
N PHE A 34 8.80 8.33 -9.43
CA PHE A 34 9.08 7.21 -8.51
C PHE A 34 9.90 7.65 -7.28
N GLY A 35 10.84 8.57 -7.46
CA GLY A 35 11.72 9.06 -6.40
C GLY A 35 11.11 10.10 -5.46
N ASP A 36 9.87 10.55 -5.70
CA ASP A 36 9.24 11.61 -4.91
C ASP A 36 8.70 11.08 -3.57
N VAL A 37 8.32 9.80 -3.51
CA VAL A 37 7.76 9.18 -2.31
C VAL A 37 8.89 8.65 -1.42
N GLN A 38 8.95 9.08 -0.16
CA GLN A 38 10.02 8.68 0.78
C GLN A 38 10.09 7.17 1.01
N ALA A 39 8.96 6.46 0.93
CA ALA A 39 8.92 5.00 1.02
C ALA A 39 9.62 4.28 -0.15
N LEU A 40 9.79 4.95 -1.30
CA LEU A 40 10.46 4.43 -2.50
C LEU A 40 11.88 4.97 -2.65
N ASN A 41 12.14 6.14 -2.08
CA ASN A 41 13.44 6.80 -2.07
C ASN A 41 13.72 7.41 -0.68
N PRO A 42 14.57 6.77 0.16
CA PRO A 42 14.92 7.29 1.48
C PRO A 42 15.53 8.70 1.48
N ASP A 43 16.14 9.10 0.36
CA ASP A 43 16.75 10.42 0.16
C ASP A 43 15.77 11.45 -0.44
N SER A 44 14.48 11.10 -0.57
CA SER A 44 13.47 12.04 -1.07
C SER A 44 13.37 13.27 -0.17
N LYS A 45 13.42 14.45 -0.80
CA LYS A 45 13.33 15.76 -0.13
C LYS A 45 11.91 16.17 0.21
N ILE A 46 10.90 15.45 -0.30
CA ILE A 46 9.48 15.78 -0.12
C ILE A 46 8.95 14.96 1.07
N PRO A 47 8.48 15.59 2.16
CA PRO A 47 7.85 14.85 3.24
C PRO A 47 6.53 14.22 2.79
N THR A 48 6.43 12.90 2.84
CA THR A 48 5.22 12.15 2.42
C THR A 48 4.64 11.27 3.54
N PRO A 49 4.36 11.81 4.75
CA PRO A 49 4.02 10.99 5.92
C PRO A 49 2.80 10.09 5.71
N ASN A 50 1.78 10.57 4.99
CA ASN A 50 0.57 9.78 4.71
C ASN A 50 0.83 8.65 3.69
N LEU A 51 1.63 8.89 2.66
CA LEU A 51 2.03 7.84 1.71
C LEU A 51 2.94 6.81 2.37
N ASN A 52 3.81 7.24 3.29
CA ASN A 52 4.65 6.35 4.08
C ASN A 52 3.80 5.45 4.98
N ALA A 53 2.74 5.98 5.59
CA ALA A 53 1.80 5.19 6.38
C ALA A 53 1.06 4.16 5.50
N LEU A 54 0.55 4.58 4.33
CA LEU A 54 -0.11 3.69 3.36
C LEU A 54 0.81 2.56 2.89
N SER A 55 2.07 2.86 2.58
CA SER A 55 3.05 1.87 2.19
C SER A 55 3.35 0.84 3.30
N LYS A 56 3.33 1.25 4.58
CA LYS A 56 3.56 0.35 5.72
C LYS A 56 2.35 -0.54 6.05
N SER A 57 1.15 -0.05 5.78
CA SER A 57 -0.10 -0.77 6.08
C SER A 57 -0.62 -1.60 4.91
N GLY A 58 0.09 -1.62 3.78
CA GLY A 58 -0.39 -2.21 2.54
C GLY A 58 0.72 -2.91 1.76
N MET A 59 0.58 -2.89 0.45
CA MET A 59 1.56 -3.42 -0.49
C MET A 59 2.17 -2.29 -1.32
N THR A 60 3.45 -2.42 -1.62
CA THR A 60 4.20 -1.49 -2.47
C THR A 60 4.74 -2.24 -3.68
N PHE A 61 4.52 -1.67 -4.87
CA PHE A 61 5.06 -2.19 -6.12
C PHE A 61 6.26 -1.33 -6.53
N SER A 62 7.46 -1.93 -6.54
CA SER A 62 8.70 -1.25 -6.95
C SER A 62 8.92 -1.25 -8.47
N ASP A 63 8.15 -2.07 -9.20
CA ASP A 63 8.24 -2.24 -10.65
C ASP A 63 6.84 -2.06 -11.26
N ALA A 64 6.36 -0.82 -11.24
CA ALA A 64 5.06 -0.43 -11.78
C ALA A 64 5.27 0.61 -12.89
N HIS A 65 4.64 0.37 -14.04
CA HIS A 65 4.77 1.21 -15.23
C HIS A 65 3.41 1.76 -15.68
N SER A 66 3.39 3.03 -16.09
CA SER A 66 2.26 3.57 -16.82
C SER A 66 2.27 3.03 -18.26
N PRO A 67 1.10 2.86 -18.91
CA PRO A 67 1.03 2.39 -20.29
C PRO A 67 1.53 3.43 -21.29
N SER A 68 1.79 4.68 -20.84
CA SER A 68 2.33 5.77 -21.64
C SER A 68 3.11 6.77 -20.78
N ALA A 69 3.97 7.57 -21.42
CA ALA A 69 4.72 8.66 -20.79
C ALA A 69 3.96 10.00 -20.73
N VAL A 70 2.69 10.04 -21.14
CA VAL A 70 1.87 11.27 -21.13
C VAL A 70 0.49 11.01 -20.51
N CYS A 71 -0.10 12.04 -19.92
CA CYS A 71 -1.24 11.94 -19.01
C CYS A 71 -2.51 11.36 -19.66
N THR A 72 -2.86 11.79 -20.88
CA THR A 72 -4.10 11.38 -21.57
C THR A 72 -4.19 9.87 -21.83
N PRO A 73 -3.24 9.24 -22.55
CA PRO A 73 -3.25 7.79 -22.77
C PRO A 73 -3.07 6.98 -21.47
N THR A 74 -2.34 7.48 -20.47
CA THR A 74 -2.25 6.83 -19.16
C THR A 74 -3.59 6.77 -18.44
N ARG A 75 -4.32 7.89 -18.39
CA ARG A 75 -5.66 7.95 -17.78
C ARG A 75 -6.67 7.13 -18.56
N TYR A 76 -6.60 7.16 -19.89
CA TYR A 76 -7.46 6.34 -20.73
C TYR A 76 -7.27 4.84 -20.43
N GLY A 77 -6.03 4.33 -20.47
CA GLY A 77 -5.73 2.93 -20.17
C GLY A 77 -6.10 2.50 -18.75
N LEU A 78 -6.00 3.39 -17.75
CA LEU A 78 -6.47 3.08 -16.39
C LEU A 78 -7.99 2.89 -16.32
N LEU A 79 -8.76 3.70 -17.05
CA LEU A 79 -10.23 3.69 -16.99
C LEU A 79 -10.86 2.60 -17.86
N THR A 80 -10.19 2.19 -18.93
CA THR A 80 -10.72 1.20 -19.89
C THR A 80 -10.12 -0.19 -19.75
N GLY A 81 -8.98 -0.31 -19.05
CA GLY A 81 -8.06 -1.44 -19.25
C GLY A 81 -7.35 -1.36 -20.58
#